data_AF-A0A9Q0EJD7-F1
#
_entry.id   AF-A0A9Q0EJD7-F1
#
_cell.length_a   1.000
_cell.length_b   1.000
_cell.length_c   1.000
_cell.angle_alpha   90.00
_cell.angle_beta   90.00
_cell.angle_gamma   90.00
#
_symmetry.space_group_name_H-M   'P 1'
#
loop_
_entity.id
_entity.type
_entity.pdbx_description
1 polymer ?
#
loop_
_entity_poly.entity_id
_entity_poly.type
_entity_poly.pdbx_seq_one_letter_code
_entity_poly.pdbx_strand_id
1 'polypeptide(L)'
;MLRWFVALCALAVCQAQDCQVANIQVMQNFDRTKYVGTWYAVAKKDPVGLFLRDNIVANFAIKEDGTMTATAEGRVIILNNWELCARMFATFEDTPDPAKFKMKYWGAASNLQTGDDAHWVIDTDYENYAVHYSCRVIDYDGTCLDGYSFVFSRHPTGLRPEDQRIVTQKKQDLCMIGKYRRVDHTGYCQEPELPM
;
A
#
# COMPACT_ATOMS: atom_id res chain seq x y z
N MET A 1 59.45 -27.37 8.84
CA MET A 1 58.66 -26.20 8.44
C MET A 1 57.23 -26.66 8.14
N LEU A 2 56.35 -26.71 9.15
CA LEU A 2 54.99 -27.24 9.01
C LEU A 2 54.02 -26.06 8.83
N ARG A 3 53.51 -25.87 7.61
CA ARG A 3 52.54 -24.81 7.30
C ARG A 3 51.14 -25.26 7.72
N TRP A 4 50.60 -24.64 8.75
CA TRP A 4 49.21 -24.78 9.15
C TRP A 4 48.32 -23.99 8.19
N PHE A 5 47.53 -24.67 7.37
CA PHE A 5 46.45 -24.05 6.62
C PHE A 5 45.21 -24.00 7.53
N VAL A 6 44.94 -22.83 8.10
CA VAL A 6 43.67 -22.56 8.77
C VAL A 6 42.64 -22.23 7.69
N ALA A 7 41.72 -23.16 7.43
CA ALA A 7 40.58 -22.92 6.56
C ALA A 7 39.56 -22.02 7.29
N LEU A 8 39.45 -20.77 6.86
CA LEU A 8 38.40 -19.85 7.30
C LEU A 8 37.09 -20.25 6.60
N CYS A 9 36.25 -21.07 7.25
CA CYS A 9 34.88 -21.26 6.82
C CYS A 9 34.09 -19.98 7.11
N ALA A 10 33.88 -19.14 6.10
CA ALA A 10 32.89 -18.08 6.15
C ALA A 10 31.50 -18.74 6.23
N LEU A 11 30.94 -18.80 7.44
CA LEU A 11 29.54 -19.12 7.64
C LEU A 11 28.71 -18.01 6.99
N ALA A 12 28.26 -18.24 5.75
CA ALA A 12 27.20 -17.46 5.16
C ALA A 12 25.94 -17.72 6.00
N VAL A 13 25.65 -16.81 6.92
CA VAL A 13 24.38 -16.81 7.65
C VAL A 13 23.32 -16.48 6.60
N CYS A 14 22.68 -17.52 6.07
CA CYS A 14 21.47 -17.37 5.28
C CYS A 14 20.40 -16.90 6.27
N GLN A 15 20.23 -15.59 6.42
CA GLN A 15 19.10 -15.07 7.17
C GLN A 15 17.84 -15.47 6.40
N ALA A 16 17.14 -16.49 6.91
CA ALA A 16 15.82 -16.82 6.42
C ALA A 16 14.95 -15.58 6.59
N GLN A 17 14.35 -15.12 5.50
CA GLN A 17 13.50 -13.95 5.54
C GLN A 17 12.22 -14.27 6.32
N ASP A 18 11.95 -13.50 7.36
CA ASP A 18 10.72 -13.62 8.14
C ASP A 18 9.56 -12.91 7.42
N CYS A 19 8.51 -13.67 7.14
CA CYS A 19 7.31 -13.21 6.44
C CYS A 19 6.06 -13.22 7.31
N GLN A 20 6.20 -13.42 8.62
CA GLN A 20 5.06 -13.37 9.54
C GLN A 20 4.50 -11.95 9.61
N VAL A 21 3.18 -11.83 9.44
CA VAL A 21 2.48 -10.52 9.43
C VAL A 21 2.71 -9.76 10.74
N ALA A 22 2.78 -10.49 11.86
CA ALA A 22 3.03 -9.91 13.18
C ALA A 22 4.38 -9.20 13.30
N ASN A 23 5.38 -9.60 12.51
CA ASN A 23 6.75 -9.11 12.60
C ASN A 23 7.06 -7.99 11.60
N ILE A 24 6.11 -7.66 10.71
CA ILE A 24 6.24 -6.56 9.76
C ILE A 24 6.36 -5.23 10.53
N GLN A 25 7.47 -4.54 10.28
CA GLN A 25 7.72 -3.22 10.83
C GLN A 25 6.92 -2.16 10.06
N VAL A 26 6.33 -1.22 10.80
CA VAL A 26 5.55 -0.10 10.26
C VAL A 26 6.22 1.23 10.56
N MET A 27 5.70 2.31 9.98
CA MET A 27 6.27 3.65 10.13
C MET A 27 6.31 4.08 11.61
N GLN A 28 7.51 4.29 12.12
CA GLN A 28 7.69 4.73 13.50
C GLN A 28 7.20 6.17 13.68
N ASN A 29 6.50 6.43 14.78
CA ASN A 29 5.98 7.76 15.13
C ASN A 29 5.19 8.39 13.97
N PHE A 30 4.34 7.60 13.32
CA PHE A 30 3.57 8.07 12.17
C PHE A 30 2.72 9.30 12.52
N ASP A 31 2.90 10.34 11.71
CA ASP A 31 2.21 11.62 11.84
C ASP A 31 1.14 11.76 10.76
N ARG A 32 -0.11 11.46 11.13
CA ARG A 32 -1.26 11.55 10.22
C ARG A 32 -1.45 12.94 9.64
N THR A 33 -1.04 14.00 10.35
CA THR A 33 -1.22 15.39 9.90
C THR A 33 -0.32 15.72 8.71
N LYS A 34 0.84 15.07 8.60
CA LYS A 34 1.75 15.20 7.45
C LYS A 34 1.35 14.28 6.30
N TYR A 35 0.60 13.22 6.58
CA TYR A 35 0.19 12.23 5.58
C TYR A 35 -1.02 12.67 4.73
N VAL A 36 -1.79 13.66 5.20
CA VAL A 36 -2.98 14.17 4.48
C VAL A 36 -2.65 14.67 3.07
N GLY A 37 -3.68 14.84 2.26
CA GLY A 37 -3.62 15.29 0.88
C GLY A 37 -3.61 14.15 -0.11
N THR A 38 -3.25 14.49 -1.35
CA THR A 38 -3.36 13.59 -2.50
C THR A 38 -2.16 12.65 -2.61
N TRP A 39 -2.44 11.39 -2.94
CA TRP A 39 -1.49 10.31 -3.19
C TRP A 39 -1.88 9.55 -4.46
N TYR A 40 -0.94 9.42 -5.38
CA TYR A 40 -1.10 8.68 -6.64
C TYR A 40 -0.51 7.29 -6.47
N ALA A 41 -1.28 6.22 -6.65
CA ALA A 41 -0.70 4.89 -6.63
C ALA A 41 0.13 4.70 -7.90
N VAL A 42 1.42 4.41 -7.77
CA VAL A 42 2.35 4.24 -8.92
C VAL A 42 2.74 2.79 -9.13
N ALA A 43 2.56 1.95 -8.11
CA ALA A 43 2.64 0.49 -8.22
C ALA A 43 1.72 -0.18 -7.20
N LYS A 44 1.32 -1.42 -7.47
CA LYS A 44 0.53 -2.21 -6.51
C LYS A 44 0.73 -3.71 -6.64
N LYS A 45 0.53 -4.40 -5.53
CA LYS A 45 0.32 -5.86 -5.45
C LYS A 45 -1.16 -6.11 -5.24
N ASP A 46 -1.75 -6.95 -6.08
CA ASP A 46 -3.19 -7.26 -6.07
C ASP A 46 -3.58 -8.31 -5.01
N PRO A 47 -4.71 -8.12 -4.29
CA PRO A 47 -5.32 -9.20 -3.53
C PRO A 47 -6.07 -10.17 -4.46
N VAL A 48 -6.66 -11.21 -3.91
CA VAL A 48 -7.61 -12.06 -4.65
C VAL A 48 -8.93 -11.31 -4.85
N GLY A 49 -9.50 -11.41 -6.06
CA GLY A 49 -10.84 -10.89 -6.37
C GLY A 49 -10.85 -9.52 -7.07
N LEU A 50 -12.01 -8.87 -7.04
CA LEU A 50 -12.25 -7.58 -7.70
C LEU A 50 -11.48 -6.46 -6.97
N PHE A 51 -10.68 -5.70 -7.71
CA PHE A 51 -9.87 -4.62 -7.15
C PHE A 51 -9.64 -3.48 -8.15
N LEU A 52 -9.28 -2.29 -7.65
CA LEU A 52 -8.93 -1.15 -8.51
C LEU A 52 -7.80 -1.52 -9.46
N ARG A 53 -7.93 -1.15 -10.74
CA ARG A 53 -7.00 -1.54 -11.80
C ARG A 53 -5.88 -0.52 -12.01
N ASP A 54 -6.23 0.74 -12.30
CA ASP A 54 -5.31 1.85 -12.56
C ASP A 54 -6.00 3.22 -12.41
N ASN A 55 -5.29 4.32 -12.73
CA ASN A 55 -5.72 5.69 -12.47
C ASN A 55 -6.10 5.92 -10.99
N ILE A 56 -5.40 5.24 -10.09
CA ILE A 56 -5.77 5.16 -8.67
C ILE A 56 -5.20 6.36 -7.92
N VAL A 57 -6.09 7.26 -7.49
CA VAL A 57 -5.77 8.45 -6.72
C VAL A 57 -6.51 8.39 -5.39
N ALA A 58 -5.80 8.55 -4.30
CA ALA A 58 -6.36 8.65 -2.96
C ALA A 58 -6.16 10.08 -2.41
N ASN A 59 -7.16 10.61 -1.72
CA ASN A 59 -7.05 11.86 -0.97
C ASN A 59 -7.37 11.59 0.49
N PHE A 60 -6.40 11.83 1.38
CA PHE A 60 -6.55 11.66 2.81
C PHE A 60 -6.85 13.00 3.48
N ALA A 61 -7.78 12.99 4.43
CA ALA A 61 -8.18 14.18 5.19
C ALA A 61 -8.40 13.81 6.66
N ILE A 62 -8.35 14.83 7.53
CA ILE A 62 -8.68 14.70 8.96
C ILE A 62 -9.87 15.60 9.23
N LYS A 63 -10.91 15.03 9.84
CA LYS A 63 -12.11 15.76 10.26
C LYS A 63 -11.84 16.60 11.51
N GLU A 64 -12.75 17.51 11.83
CA GLU A 64 -12.68 18.35 13.04
C GLU A 64 -12.62 17.51 14.33
N ASP A 65 -13.23 16.33 14.34
CA ASP A 65 -13.20 15.38 15.46
C ASP A 65 -11.88 14.56 15.55
N GLY A 66 -10.92 14.81 14.66
CA GLY A 66 -9.64 14.11 14.60
C GLY A 66 -9.66 12.78 13.82
N THR A 67 -10.82 12.35 13.33
CA THR A 67 -10.96 11.12 12.54
C THR A 67 -10.30 11.29 11.17
N MET A 68 -9.39 10.38 10.83
CA MET A 68 -8.85 10.32 9.47
C MET A 68 -9.86 9.68 8.53
N THR A 69 -9.99 10.23 7.33
CA THR A 69 -10.83 9.72 6.24
C THR A 69 -10.08 9.74 4.92
N ALA A 70 -10.55 8.99 3.94
CA ALA A 70 -10.04 9.08 2.58
C ALA A 70 -11.15 8.96 1.54
N THR A 71 -10.92 9.58 0.39
CA THR A 71 -11.58 9.22 -0.85
C THR A 71 -10.57 8.55 -1.77
N ALA A 72 -11.02 7.60 -2.58
CA ALA A 72 -10.18 7.00 -3.61
C ALA A 72 -10.97 6.86 -4.91
N GLU A 73 -10.34 7.24 -6.02
CA GLU A 73 -10.90 7.10 -7.36
C GLU A 73 -9.96 6.24 -8.21
N GLY A 74 -10.52 5.36 -9.03
CA GLY A 74 -9.73 4.57 -9.97
C GLY A 74 -10.58 3.72 -10.87
N ARG A 75 -10.01 3.30 -12.01
CA ARG A 75 -10.68 2.42 -12.96
C ARG A 75 -10.81 1.03 -12.36
N VAL A 76 -11.99 0.44 -12.46
CA VAL A 76 -12.26 -0.95 -12.08
C VAL A 76 -12.90 -1.68 -13.26
N ILE A 77 -12.66 -2.99 -13.35
CA ILE A 77 -13.31 -3.86 -14.34
C ILE A 77 -14.24 -4.78 -13.60
N ILE A 78 -15.54 -4.60 -13.82
CA ILE A 78 -16.58 -5.45 -13.26
C ILE A 78 -16.97 -6.55 -14.26
N LEU A 79 -17.90 -7.42 -13.86
CA LEU A 79 -18.38 -8.53 -14.68
C LEU A 79 -18.72 -8.09 -16.10
N ASN A 80 -18.46 -8.97 -17.08
CA ASN A 80 -18.62 -8.74 -18.52
C ASN A 80 -17.69 -7.67 -19.11
N ASN A 81 -16.53 -7.44 -18.49
CA ASN A 81 -15.49 -6.53 -18.98
C ASN A 81 -15.98 -5.07 -19.09
N TRP A 82 -16.93 -4.69 -18.23
CA TRP A 82 -17.40 -3.32 -18.15
C TRP A 82 -16.43 -2.53 -17.25
N GLU A 83 -15.82 -1.50 -17.84
CA GLU A 83 -14.91 -0.59 -17.15
C GLU A 83 -15.66 0.65 -16.66
N LEU A 84 -15.44 1.04 -15.41
CA LEU A 84 -15.97 2.28 -14.84
C LEU A 84 -14.98 2.89 -13.85
N CYS A 85 -15.17 4.16 -13.52
CA CYS A 85 -14.41 4.84 -12.48
C CYS A 85 -15.13 4.67 -11.14
N ALA A 86 -14.54 3.86 -10.27
CA ALA A 86 -15.08 3.64 -8.93
C ALA A 86 -14.61 4.77 -8.01
N ARG A 87 -15.58 5.45 -7.40
CA ARG A 87 -15.33 6.39 -6.30
C ARG A 87 -15.64 5.71 -4.98
N MET A 88 -14.62 5.60 -4.15
CA MET A 88 -14.61 4.92 -2.86
C MET A 88 -14.39 5.92 -1.73
N PHE A 89 -14.92 5.61 -0.56
CA PHE A 89 -14.78 6.37 0.67
C PHE A 89 -14.25 5.46 1.76
N ALA A 90 -13.51 6.04 2.71
CA ALA A 90 -13.03 5.31 3.87
C ALA A 90 -12.98 6.17 5.13
N THR A 91 -13.16 5.51 6.27
CA THR A 91 -12.89 6.03 7.62
C THR A 91 -11.88 5.12 8.32
N PHE A 92 -10.98 5.70 9.09
CA PHE A 92 -9.92 4.98 9.78
C PHE A 92 -10.13 5.03 11.29
N GLU A 93 -10.25 3.85 11.91
CA GLU A 93 -10.26 3.71 13.36
C GLU A 93 -8.83 3.45 13.87
N ASP A 94 -8.49 4.13 14.96
CA ASP A 94 -7.16 4.08 15.56
C ASP A 94 -6.89 2.73 16.26
N THR A 95 -5.63 2.33 16.23
CA THR A 95 -5.11 1.21 17.04
C THR A 95 -3.99 1.72 17.96
N PRO A 96 -3.48 0.91 18.90
CA PRO A 96 -2.35 1.33 19.76
C PRO A 96 -1.08 1.71 18.99
N ASP A 97 -0.91 1.18 17.77
CA ASP A 97 0.18 1.55 16.88
C ASP A 97 -0.29 2.67 15.93
N PRO A 98 0.34 3.86 15.95
CA PRO A 98 -0.12 5.01 15.18
C PRO A 98 -0.08 4.80 13.66
N ALA A 99 0.71 3.85 13.16
CA ALA A 99 0.79 3.53 11.73
C ALA A 99 -0.19 2.44 11.29
N LYS A 100 -0.95 1.84 12.22
CA LYS A 100 -1.91 0.77 11.93
C LYS A 100 -3.32 1.25 12.21
N PHE A 101 -4.20 1.13 11.21
CA PHE A 101 -5.60 1.50 11.30
C PHE A 101 -6.50 0.33 10.94
N LYS A 102 -7.74 0.36 11.43
CA LYS A 102 -8.84 -0.40 10.84
C LYS A 102 -9.58 0.49 9.86
N MET A 103 -9.58 0.13 8.58
CA MET A 103 -10.20 0.90 7.52
C MET A 103 -11.57 0.31 7.19
N LYS A 104 -12.61 1.11 7.40
CA LYS A 104 -13.96 0.86 6.88
C LYS A 104 -14.09 1.55 5.55
N TYR A 105 -14.46 0.84 4.49
CA TYR A 105 -14.58 1.41 3.15
C TYR A 105 -15.90 1.03 2.46
N TRP A 106 -16.38 1.90 1.59
CA TRP A 106 -17.56 1.68 0.76
C TRP A 106 -17.49 2.51 -0.52
N GLY A 107 -18.19 2.07 -1.57
CA GLY A 107 -18.28 2.83 -2.81
C GLY A 107 -19.47 3.81 -2.85
N ALA A 108 -19.37 4.81 -3.73
CA ALA A 108 -20.43 5.80 -3.98
C ALA A 108 -21.71 5.18 -4.53
N ALA A 109 -21.57 4.11 -5.34
CA ALA A 109 -22.69 3.36 -5.89
C ALA A 109 -22.89 2.06 -5.10
N SER A 110 -24.14 1.63 -4.91
CA SER A 110 -24.50 0.47 -4.08
C SER A 110 -23.96 -0.87 -4.59
N ASN A 111 -23.59 -0.95 -5.86
CA ASN A 111 -22.97 -2.12 -6.48
C ASN A 111 -21.45 -2.18 -6.29
N LEU A 112 -20.83 -1.16 -5.71
CA LEU A 112 -19.41 -1.17 -5.35
C LEU A 112 -19.21 -1.85 -3.99
N GLN A 113 -18.00 -2.34 -3.77
CA GLN A 113 -17.66 -3.10 -2.56
C GLN A 113 -17.77 -2.24 -1.30
N THR A 114 -18.19 -2.87 -0.21
CA THR A 114 -18.08 -2.37 1.17
C THR A 114 -17.35 -3.41 2.00
N GLY A 115 -16.57 -2.98 2.98
CA GLY A 115 -15.84 -3.90 3.83
C GLY A 115 -14.93 -3.22 4.85
N ASP A 116 -14.21 -4.07 5.56
CA ASP A 116 -13.23 -3.71 6.59
C ASP A 116 -11.88 -4.34 6.22
N ASP A 117 -10.83 -3.54 6.16
CA ASP A 117 -9.46 -4.00 5.91
C ASP A 117 -8.52 -3.41 6.98
N ALA A 118 -7.40 -4.08 7.24
CA ALA A 118 -6.28 -3.41 7.91
C ALA A 118 -5.67 -2.36 6.96
N HIS A 119 -5.25 -1.22 7.48
CA HIS A 119 -4.53 -0.20 6.72
C HIS A 119 -3.25 0.18 7.45
N TRP A 120 -2.12 -0.36 6.99
CA TRP A 120 -0.82 -0.13 7.61
C TRP A 120 0.04 0.77 6.73
N VAL A 121 0.60 1.81 7.33
CA VAL A 121 1.64 2.63 6.70
C VAL A 121 2.99 2.00 7.04
N ILE A 122 3.60 1.32 6.08
CA ILE A 122 4.87 0.61 6.26
C ILE A 122 6.03 1.57 6.34
N ASP A 123 6.04 2.56 5.46
CA ASP A 123 7.06 3.61 5.41
C ASP A 123 6.55 4.80 4.62
N THR A 124 7.00 6.01 4.95
CA THR A 124 6.70 7.22 4.18
C THR A 124 7.64 8.36 4.59
N ASP A 125 8.01 9.19 3.63
CA ASP A 125 8.64 10.49 3.90
C ASP A 125 7.64 11.64 3.93
N TYR A 126 6.33 11.33 3.83
CA TYR A 126 5.19 12.24 3.74
C TYR A 126 5.13 13.12 2.48
N GLU A 127 6.28 13.48 1.92
CA GLU A 127 6.43 14.47 0.86
C GLU A 127 6.54 13.87 -0.54
N ASN A 128 6.95 12.61 -0.68
CA ASN A 128 7.17 12.01 -2.00
C ASN A 128 6.63 10.60 -2.12
N TYR A 129 6.87 9.71 -1.15
CA TYR A 129 6.47 8.32 -1.25
C TYR A 129 5.77 7.81 0.00
N ALA A 130 4.94 6.79 -0.19
CA ALA A 130 4.45 5.96 0.90
C ALA A 130 4.29 4.50 0.45
N VAL A 131 4.54 3.58 1.37
CA VAL A 131 4.30 2.15 1.19
C VAL A 131 3.16 1.75 2.12
N HIS A 132 2.04 1.37 1.53
CA HIS A 132 0.85 0.89 2.23
C HIS A 132 0.80 -0.64 2.19
N TYR A 133 0.30 -1.28 3.26
CA TYR A 133 0.09 -2.72 3.29
C TYR A 133 -1.22 -3.08 3.99
N SER A 134 -1.84 -4.15 3.51
CA SER A 134 -2.98 -4.80 4.16
C SER A 134 -2.88 -6.31 3.98
N CYS A 135 -3.19 -7.05 5.05
CA CYS A 135 -3.42 -8.49 4.99
C CYS A 135 -4.88 -8.78 5.36
N ARG A 136 -5.60 -9.45 4.45
CA ARG A 136 -7.00 -9.86 4.61
C ARG A 136 -7.12 -11.23 5.26
N VAL A 137 -6.23 -12.15 4.90
CA VAL A 137 -6.24 -13.53 5.40
C VAL A 137 -4.83 -13.90 5.84
N ILE A 138 -4.68 -14.16 7.14
CA ILE A 138 -3.45 -14.69 7.74
C ILE A 138 -3.53 -16.22 7.68
N ASP A 139 -2.45 -16.86 7.22
CA ASP A 139 -2.33 -18.31 7.15
C ASP A 139 -1.99 -18.91 8.53
N TYR A 140 -2.07 -20.25 8.65
CA TYR A 140 -1.83 -20.96 9.92
C TYR A 140 -0.41 -20.74 10.49
N ASP A 141 0.57 -20.45 9.63
CA ASP A 141 1.96 -20.17 10.01
C ASP A 141 2.23 -18.69 10.33
N GLY A 142 1.20 -17.84 10.27
CA GLY A 142 1.27 -16.41 10.53
C GLY A 142 1.68 -15.56 9.31
N THR A 143 1.92 -16.16 8.15
CA THR A 143 2.17 -15.43 6.90
C THR A 143 0.87 -14.89 6.29
N CYS A 144 0.97 -14.02 5.28
CA CYS A 144 -0.22 -13.45 4.63
C CYS A 144 -0.62 -14.27 3.39
N LEU A 145 -1.78 -14.92 3.44
CA LEU A 145 -2.35 -15.70 2.33
C LEU A 145 -2.99 -14.79 1.27
N ASP A 146 -3.78 -13.81 1.71
CA ASP A 146 -4.37 -12.79 0.83
C ASP A 146 -4.11 -11.41 1.41
N GLY A 147 -3.46 -10.56 0.64
CA GLY A 147 -3.06 -9.22 1.05
C GLY A 147 -2.71 -8.37 -0.15
N TYR A 148 -2.72 -7.07 0.03
CA TYR A 148 -2.42 -6.11 -1.03
C TYR A 148 -1.54 -5.00 -0.52
N SER A 149 -0.89 -4.31 -1.45
CA SER A 149 -0.04 -3.19 -1.13
C SER A 149 -0.06 -2.17 -2.26
N PHE A 150 0.01 -0.91 -1.87
CA PHE A 150 0.20 0.21 -2.77
C PHE A 150 1.54 0.88 -2.48
N VAL A 151 2.22 1.26 -3.55
CA VAL A 151 3.27 2.28 -3.50
C VAL A 151 2.62 3.56 -4.00
N PHE A 152 2.52 4.54 -3.12
CA PHE A 152 2.03 5.86 -3.44
C PHE A 152 3.18 6.82 -3.73
N SER A 153 2.89 7.80 -4.58
CA SER A 153 3.73 8.97 -4.81
C SER A 153 2.90 10.25 -4.68
N ARG A 154 3.52 11.36 -4.26
CA ARG A 154 2.90 12.69 -4.40
C ARG A 154 2.87 13.16 -5.86
N HIS A 155 3.60 12.47 -6.75
CA HIS A 155 3.65 12.78 -8.18
C HIS A 155 3.13 11.60 -9.03
N PRO A 156 2.20 11.83 -9.98
CA PRO A 156 1.66 10.76 -10.83
C PRO A 156 2.71 10.14 -11.75
N THR A 157 3.84 10.83 -12.00
CA THR A 157 4.93 10.37 -12.85
C THR A 157 5.75 9.23 -12.24
N GLY A 158 5.72 9.05 -10.92
CA GLY A 158 6.47 8.00 -10.24
C GLY A 158 7.20 8.47 -8.98
N LEU A 159 8.19 7.68 -8.57
CA LEU A 159 9.06 7.93 -7.43
C LEU A 159 10.34 8.66 -7.85
N ARG A 160 10.94 9.41 -6.92
CA ARG A 160 12.31 9.92 -7.11
C ARG A 160 13.30 8.75 -7.13
N PRO A 161 14.45 8.87 -7.82
CA PRO A 161 15.46 7.81 -7.88
C PRO A 161 15.91 7.29 -6.50
N GLU A 162 16.07 8.18 -5.53
CA GLU A 162 16.47 7.86 -4.15
C GLU A 162 15.42 7.02 -3.40
N ASP A 163 14.13 7.27 -3.65
CA ASP A 163 13.03 6.56 -3.00
C ASP A 163 12.88 5.13 -3.53
N GLN A 164 13.27 4.90 -4.80
CA GLN A 164 13.11 3.59 -5.44
C GLN A 164 13.86 2.49 -4.68
N ARG A 165 15.05 2.77 -4.15
CA ARG A 165 15.82 1.82 -3.34
C ARG A 165 15.12 1.51 -2.01
N ILE A 166 14.58 2.53 -1.34
CA ILE A 166 13.86 2.38 -0.07
C ILE A 166 12.60 1.55 -0.29
N VAL A 167 11.78 1.93 -1.26
CA VAL A 167 10.56 1.20 -1.63
C VAL A 167 10.87 -0.24 -2.03
N THR A 168 11.96 -0.48 -2.76
CA THR A 168 12.39 -1.84 -3.12
C THR A 168 12.73 -2.68 -1.89
N GLN A 169 13.44 -2.10 -0.92
CA GLN A 169 13.71 -2.75 0.36
C GLN A 169 12.40 -3.05 1.10
N LYS A 170 11.45 -2.11 1.18
CA LYS A 170 10.15 -2.35 1.83
C LYS A 170 9.33 -3.43 1.13
N LYS A 171 9.35 -3.50 -0.20
CA LYS A 171 8.73 -4.60 -0.94
C LYS A 171 9.36 -5.96 -0.59
N GLN A 172 10.68 -5.97 -0.41
CA GLN A 172 11.38 -7.14 0.09
C GLN A 172 10.92 -7.47 1.49
N ASP A 173 11.02 -6.55 2.47
CA ASP A 173 10.62 -6.76 3.86
C ASP A 173 9.17 -7.29 4.01
N LEU A 174 8.26 -6.91 3.11
CA LEU A 174 6.87 -7.40 3.06
C LEU A 174 6.69 -8.78 2.39
N CYS A 175 7.76 -9.43 1.95
CA CYS A 175 7.75 -10.67 1.16
C CYS A 175 6.92 -10.58 -0.14
N MET A 176 6.94 -9.39 -0.75
CA MET A 176 6.19 -9.05 -1.97
C MET A 176 7.07 -8.54 -3.12
N ILE A 177 8.39 -8.66 -3.03
CA ILE A 177 9.30 -8.34 -4.13
C ILE A 177 8.91 -9.15 -5.38
N GLY A 178 8.92 -8.50 -6.56
CA GLY A 178 8.50 -9.11 -7.82
C GLY A 178 6.98 -9.32 -7.99
N LYS A 179 6.15 -9.05 -6.96
CA LYS A 179 4.68 -9.21 -7.03
C LYS A 179 3.92 -7.92 -7.38
N TYR A 180 4.63 -6.79 -7.49
CA TYR A 180 4.02 -5.50 -7.83
C TYR A 180 3.99 -5.30 -9.34
N ARG A 181 2.90 -4.72 -9.82
CA ARG A 181 2.80 -4.15 -11.17
C ARG A 181 2.70 -2.63 -11.11
N ARG A 182 3.07 -1.97 -12.21
CA ARG A 182 2.89 -0.51 -12.35
C ARG A 182 1.40 -0.17 -12.39
N VAL A 183 1.10 1.03 -11.91
CA VAL A 183 -0.22 1.66 -12.03
C VAL A 183 -0.07 2.88 -12.93
N ASP A 184 -0.80 2.88 -14.04
CA ASP A 184 -0.76 3.96 -15.02
C ASP A 184 -1.76 5.06 -14.66
N HIS A 185 -1.39 6.31 -14.96
CA HIS A 185 -2.23 7.50 -14.82
C HIS A 185 -2.40 8.14 -16.19
N THR A 186 -3.49 7.81 -16.87
CA THR A 186 -3.79 8.24 -18.24
C THR A 186 -4.87 9.33 -18.29
N GLY A 187 -5.40 9.72 -17.14
CA GLY A 187 -6.54 10.65 -17.04
C GLY A 187 -7.89 9.99 -17.29
N TYR A 188 -7.99 8.66 -17.30
CA TYR A 188 -9.25 7.96 -17.63
C TYR A 188 -10.40 8.32 -16.68
N CYS A 189 -10.09 8.52 -15.39
CA CYS A 189 -11.05 8.92 -14.36
C CYS A 189 -11.01 10.41 -14.02
N GLN A 190 -10.36 11.23 -14.84
CA GLN A 190 -10.45 12.68 -14.71
C GLN A 190 -11.65 13.12 -15.55
N GLU A 191 -12.82 13.26 -14.92
CA GLU A 191 -13.93 13.96 -15.57
C GLU A 191 -13.47 15.39 -15.91
N PRO A 192 -13.77 15.93 -17.11
CA PRO A 192 -13.66 17.36 -17.32
C PRO A 192 -14.60 18.03 -16.33
N GLU A 193 -14.08 18.95 -15.51
CA GLU A 193 -14.88 19.83 -14.67
C GLU A 193 -16.01 20.39 -15.55
N LEU A 194 -17.25 19.97 -15.31
CA LEU A 194 -18.41 20.60 -15.91
C LEU A 194 -18.35 22.07 -15.50
N PRO A 195 -18.25 23.03 -16.44
CA PRO A 195 -18.33 24.43 -16.07
C PRO A 195 -19.70 24.67 -15.43
N MET A 196 -19.68 25.18 -14.19
CA MET A 196 -20.87 25.75 -13.54
C MET A 196 -21.45 26.89 -14.37
#